data_AF-A0A329MMV7-F1
#
_entry.id   AF-A0A329MMV7-F1
#
_cell.length_a   1.000
_cell.length_b   1.000
_cell.length_c   1.000
_cell.angle_alpha   90.00
_cell.angle_beta   90.00
_cell.angle_gamma   90.00
#
_symmetry.space_group_name_H-M   'P 1'
#
loop_
_entity.id
_entity.type
_entity.pdbx_description
1 polymer ?
#
loop_
_entity_poly.entity_id
_entity_poly.type
_entity_poly.pdbx_seq_one_letter_code
_entity_poly.pdbx_strand_id
1 'polypeptide(L)'
;MRKYVIGIIIGIFLALSSTAIASSIVETSIFPVNFIFNGEKKELTGEYSTLNYNGHAYVPIRFIAENMNAGIAYHDQTKSISVMYDEDKPLLKDFKDTGKVYVNHVALSGKDGQTKITGDILIDPSESLNNSEAEQVLCTFDLAFQDKEGKVIKSIQNTLSITKQDLGKIMPFEKTVNDELQDYDSIRLNVSFLDGDPIRGDMPPLAQVAATNEQVKVIQGTYCWKGCADYAPAPDLINRHQVTAAEVQSGEEIKISFDYNPQPFEIKLQQYTGDSAAPVDLQEGRFTVPAGKGVHIYRLDAFWHGGGEASYAFAVKVN
;
A
#
# COMPACT_ATOMS: atom_id res chain seq x y z
N MET A 1 -10.02 85.51 1.51
CA MET A 1 -8.94 84.61 1.04
C MET A 1 -8.26 83.81 2.17
N ARG A 2 -7.94 84.39 3.34
CA ARG A 2 -7.26 83.69 4.46
C ARG A 2 -7.96 82.42 5.02
N LYS A 3 -9.29 82.35 5.02
CA LYS A 3 -10.05 81.22 5.59
C LYS A 3 -10.05 79.96 4.70
N TYR A 4 -9.93 80.14 3.38
CA TYR A 4 -9.88 79.04 2.41
C TYR A 4 -8.48 78.41 2.31
N VAL A 5 -7.43 79.20 2.54
CA VAL A 5 -6.04 78.72 2.55
C VAL A 5 -5.79 77.76 3.71
N ILE A 6 -6.37 78.01 4.88
CA ILE A 6 -6.23 77.12 6.05
C ILE A 6 -6.91 75.77 5.79
N GLY A 7 -8.10 75.77 5.17
CA GLY A 7 -8.79 74.52 4.79
C GLY A 7 -8.00 73.68 3.80
N ILE A 8 -7.34 74.31 2.82
CA ILE A 8 -6.50 73.62 1.83
C ILE A 8 -5.24 73.04 2.49
N ILE A 9 -4.60 73.78 3.40
CA ILE A 9 -3.40 73.29 4.11
C ILE A 9 -3.73 72.10 5.00
N ILE A 10 -4.85 72.13 5.74
CA ILE A 10 -5.30 71.01 6.58
C ILE A 10 -5.72 69.81 5.72
N GLY A 11 -6.37 70.05 4.58
CA GLY A 11 -6.72 68.99 3.63
C GLY A 11 -5.50 68.28 3.04
N ILE A 12 -4.44 69.02 2.70
CA ILE A 12 -3.17 68.46 2.23
C ILE A 12 -2.46 67.70 3.36
N PHE A 13 -2.49 68.20 4.60
CA PHE A 13 -1.91 67.51 5.75
C PHE A 13 -2.62 66.20 6.09
N LEU A 14 -3.94 66.14 5.92
CA LEU A 14 -4.73 64.92 6.14
C LEU A 14 -4.60 63.92 4.98
N ALA A 15 -4.44 64.39 3.74
CA ALA A 15 -4.19 63.54 2.57
C ALA A 15 -2.77 62.92 2.54
N LEU A 16 -1.83 63.44 3.35
CA LEU A 16 -0.50 62.87 3.56
C LEU A 16 -0.47 61.71 4.57
N SER A 17 -1.64 61.21 5.00
CA SER A 17 -1.73 59.97 5.77
C SER A 17 -1.43 58.77 4.85
N SER A 18 -0.15 58.60 4.53
CA SER A 18 0.37 57.39 3.90
C SER A 18 -0.02 56.20 4.78
N THR A 19 -0.91 55.35 4.29
CA THR A 19 -1.15 54.03 4.87
C THR A 19 0.17 53.26 4.74
N ALA A 20 0.90 53.15 5.84
CA ALA A 20 2.03 52.24 5.93
C ALA A 20 1.45 50.81 5.92
N ILE A 21 1.25 50.26 4.72
CA ILE A 21 1.04 48.82 4.58
C ILE A 21 2.43 48.21 4.78
N ALA A 22 2.66 47.60 5.95
CA ALA A 22 3.80 46.73 6.13
C ALA A 22 3.64 45.56 5.15
N SER A 23 4.31 45.66 4.00
CA SER A 23 4.42 44.54 3.08
C SER A 23 5.31 43.51 3.75
N SER A 24 4.75 42.39 4.18
CA SER A 24 5.51 41.25 4.70
C SER A 24 6.18 40.48 3.56
N ILE A 25 6.90 41.17 2.68
CA ILE A 25 7.76 40.52 1.69
C ILE A 25 8.96 40.01 2.46
N VAL A 26 9.04 38.69 2.55
CA VAL A 26 10.18 37.99 3.12
C VAL A 26 11.31 38.06 2.09
N GLU A 27 12.33 38.88 2.35
CA GLU A 27 13.56 38.83 1.55
C GLU A 27 14.31 37.53 1.88
N THR A 28 14.36 36.63 0.91
CA THR A 28 15.14 35.38 1.00
C THR A 28 16.18 35.34 -0.10
N SER A 29 17.32 34.72 0.16
CA SER A 29 18.37 34.49 -0.82
C SER A 29 18.81 33.03 -0.82
N ILE A 30 19.29 32.55 -1.97
CA ILE A 30 19.87 31.20 -2.08
C ILE A 30 21.12 31.14 -1.19
N PHE A 31 21.17 30.14 -0.31
CA PHE A 31 22.28 29.96 0.61
C PHE A 31 23.14 28.75 0.20
N PRO A 32 24.34 28.98 -0.36
CA PRO A 32 25.21 27.89 -0.82
C PRO A 32 25.89 27.20 0.38
N VAL A 33 25.40 26.03 0.76
CA VAL A 33 25.94 25.21 1.84
C VAL A 33 26.15 23.76 1.41
N ASN A 34 27.06 23.05 2.09
CA ASN A 34 27.27 21.62 1.91
C ASN A 34 26.61 20.85 3.05
N PHE A 35 25.89 19.78 2.74
CA PHE A 35 25.31 18.88 3.74
C PHE A 35 26.19 17.64 3.91
N ILE A 36 26.43 17.25 5.17
CA ILE A 36 27.21 16.07 5.53
C ILE A 36 26.40 15.28 6.56
N PHE A 37 25.97 14.07 6.19
CA PHE A 37 25.25 13.14 7.06
C PHE A 37 26.14 11.93 7.33
N ASN A 38 26.43 11.64 8.59
CA ASN A 38 27.31 10.52 8.99
C ASN A 38 28.65 10.48 8.23
N GLY A 39 29.23 11.66 7.96
CA GLY A 39 30.49 11.81 7.22
C GLY A 39 30.36 11.76 5.69
N GLU A 40 29.17 11.46 5.16
CA GLU A 40 28.90 11.42 3.72
C GLU A 40 28.32 12.74 3.24
N LYS A 41 28.90 13.31 2.18
CA LYS A 41 28.35 14.51 1.54
C LYS A 41 27.04 14.16 0.82
N LYS A 42 25.98 14.92 1.09
CA LYS A 42 24.67 14.77 0.44
C LYS A 42 24.34 16.04 -0.33
N GLU A 43 23.85 15.85 -1.56
CA GLU A 43 23.40 16.95 -2.40
C GLU A 43 21.90 17.13 -2.23
N LEU A 44 21.47 18.39 -2.21
CA LEU A 44 20.05 18.71 -2.24
C LEU A 44 19.54 18.48 -3.67
N THR A 45 18.77 17.41 -3.89
CA THR A 45 18.27 17.05 -5.22
C THR A 45 16.86 17.60 -5.47
N GLY A 46 16.51 17.89 -6.73
CA GLY A 46 15.18 18.38 -7.13
C GLY A 46 15.07 19.91 -7.16
N GLU A 47 13.84 20.43 -7.03
CA GLU A 47 13.55 21.89 -7.05
C GLU A 47 13.79 22.58 -5.70
N TYR A 48 14.23 21.83 -4.69
CA TYR A 48 14.47 22.40 -3.38
C TYR A 48 15.67 23.35 -3.39
N SER A 49 15.66 24.32 -2.49
CA SER A 49 16.79 25.23 -2.26
C SER A 49 16.96 25.46 -0.78
N THR A 50 18.20 25.69 -0.35
CA THR A 50 18.46 26.20 0.99
C THR A 50 18.37 27.71 0.96
N LEU A 51 17.60 28.28 1.87
CA LEU A 51 17.37 29.72 1.92
C LEU A 51 18.12 30.32 3.10
N ASN A 52 18.72 31.48 2.91
CA ASN A 52 19.11 32.34 4.01
C ASN A 52 17.95 33.31 4.27
N TYR A 53 17.43 33.27 5.49
CA TYR A 53 16.47 34.26 5.96
C TYR A 53 16.92 34.79 7.33
N ASN A 54 17.12 36.11 7.41
CA ASN A 54 17.62 36.81 8.60
C ASN A 54 18.91 36.21 9.18
N GLY A 55 19.83 35.74 8.34
CA GLY A 55 21.10 35.15 8.77
C GLY A 55 21.00 33.67 9.20
N HIS A 56 19.83 33.05 9.06
CA HIS A 56 19.61 31.64 9.39
C HIS A 56 19.42 30.79 8.13
N ALA A 57 19.95 29.57 8.17
CA ALA A 57 19.73 28.58 7.12
C ALA A 57 18.35 27.91 7.31
N TYR A 58 17.53 27.96 6.26
CA TYR A 58 16.26 27.24 6.17
C TYR A 58 16.46 26.08 5.21
N VAL A 59 16.39 24.87 5.75
CA VAL A 59 16.64 23.63 5.03
C VAL A 59 15.33 22.87 4.86
N PRO A 60 15.03 22.29 3.69
CA PRO A 60 13.84 21.46 3.49
C PRO A 60 13.80 20.31 4.50
N ILE A 61 12.73 20.26 5.31
CA ILE A 61 12.59 19.24 6.34
C ILE A 61 12.55 17.82 5.77
N ARG A 62 11.97 17.63 4.57
CA ARG A 62 11.96 16.33 3.86
C ARG A 62 13.38 15.83 3.57
N PHE A 63 14.27 16.70 3.11
CA PHE A 63 15.66 16.36 2.88
C PHE A 63 16.36 15.92 4.17
N ILE A 64 16.11 16.61 5.29
CA ILE A 64 16.65 16.19 6.60
C ILE A 64 16.10 14.82 7.01
N ALA A 65 14.78 14.63 6.96
CA ALA A 65 14.11 13.40 7.37
C ALA A 65 14.59 12.19 6.55
N GLU A 66 14.66 12.30 5.23
CA GLU A 66 15.08 11.21 4.34
C GLU A 66 16.54 10.78 4.62
N ASN A 67 17.44 11.74 4.83
CA ASN A 67 18.85 11.46 5.15
C ASN A 67 19.06 10.97 6.59
N MET A 68 18.10 11.19 7.49
CA MET A 68 18.07 10.62 8.84
C MET A 68 17.33 9.27 8.90
N ASN A 69 16.91 8.72 7.76
CA ASN A 69 16.04 7.54 7.69
C ASN A 69 14.77 7.68 8.54
N ALA A 70 14.17 8.88 8.56
CA ALA A 70 12.89 9.16 9.16
C ALA A 70 11.75 9.06 8.13
N GLY A 71 10.56 8.69 8.59
CA GLY A 71 9.33 8.76 7.82
C GLY A 71 8.81 10.20 7.86
N ILE A 72 8.26 10.69 6.76
CA ILE A 72 7.72 12.04 6.70
C ILE A 72 6.43 12.06 5.88
N ALA A 73 5.44 12.80 6.37
CA ALA A 73 4.17 12.99 5.68
C ALA A 73 3.66 14.42 5.89
N TYR A 74 3.01 14.97 4.86
CA TYR A 74 2.35 16.28 4.96
C TYR A 74 0.84 16.11 4.85
N HIS A 75 0.11 16.48 5.89
CA HIS A 75 -1.34 16.44 5.89
C HIS A 75 -1.93 17.80 5.52
N ASP A 76 -2.52 17.91 4.33
CA ASP A 76 -2.99 19.19 3.81
C ASP A 76 -4.21 19.75 4.55
N GLN A 77 -5.09 18.90 5.10
CA GLN A 77 -6.27 19.38 5.83
C GLN A 77 -5.89 20.05 7.14
N THR A 78 -4.93 19.48 7.88
CA THR A 78 -4.46 20.05 9.16
C THR A 78 -3.23 20.94 9.00
N LYS A 79 -2.70 21.09 7.78
CA LYS A 79 -1.45 21.81 7.47
C LYS A 79 -0.30 21.37 8.38
N SER A 80 -0.20 20.06 8.64
CA SER A 80 0.76 19.48 9.58
C SER A 80 1.79 18.63 8.86
N ILE A 81 3.04 18.66 9.33
CA ILE A 81 4.10 17.76 8.89
C ILE A 81 4.38 16.79 10.05
N SER A 82 4.24 15.50 9.80
CA SER A 82 4.61 14.45 10.76
C SER A 82 5.98 13.90 10.39
N VAL A 83 6.84 13.73 11.40
CA VAL A 83 8.15 13.09 11.28
C VAL A 83 8.17 11.89 12.21
N MET A 84 8.29 10.70 11.63
CA MET A 84 8.42 9.42 12.34
C MET A 84 9.90 9.05 12.41
N TYR A 85 10.51 9.25 13.57
CA TYR A 85 11.93 8.99 13.80
C TYR A 85 12.14 8.41 15.20
N ASP A 86 12.94 7.36 15.27
CA ASP A 86 13.47 6.78 16.51
C ASP A 86 14.90 6.31 16.19
N GLU A 87 15.87 6.66 17.04
CA GLU A 87 17.27 6.31 16.86
C GLU A 87 17.53 4.83 17.19
N ASP A 88 16.75 4.26 18.12
CA ASP A 88 16.93 2.90 18.64
C ASP A 88 16.06 1.87 17.90
N LYS A 89 15.08 2.33 17.11
CA LYS A 89 14.11 1.47 16.42
C LYS A 89 14.17 1.67 14.90
N PRO A 90 14.25 0.57 14.13
CA PRO A 90 14.34 0.68 12.68
C PRO A 90 13.03 1.19 12.09
N LEU A 91 13.12 2.25 11.29
CA LEU A 91 12.05 2.63 10.39
C LEU A 91 11.93 1.62 9.25
N LEU A 92 10.79 0.95 9.17
CA LEU A 92 10.44 0.07 8.08
C LEU A 92 9.79 0.87 6.97
N LYS A 93 10.35 0.77 5.76
CA LYS A 93 9.80 1.36 4.53
C LYS A 93 9.30 0.25 3.63
N ASP A 94 8.25 0.53 2.87
CA ASP A 94 7.79 -0.39 1.84
C ASP A 94 8.92 -0.69 0.86
N PHE A 95 9.26 -1.97 0.70
CA PHE A 95 10.39 -2.35 -0.13
C PHE A 95 10.19 -2.05 -1.62
N LYS A 96 8.93 -1.88 -2.03
CA LYS A 96 8.55 -1.52 -3.40
C LYS A 96 8.67 -0.03 -3.68
N ASP A 97 9.14 0.71 -2.67
CA ASP A 97 9.45 2.12 -2.74
C ASP A 97 8.25 2.95 -3.22
N THR A 98 7.06 2.67 -2.66
CA THR A 98 5.93 3.59 -2.83
C THR A 98 6.21 4.93 -2.15
N GLY A 99 7.11 4.96 -1.14
CA GLY A 99 7.41 6.16 -0.35
C GLY A 99 6.24 6.66 0.49
N LYS A 100 5.15 5.87 0.58
CA LYS A 100 3.87 6.29 1.18
C LYS A 100 3.61 5.71 2.56
N VAL A 101 4.15 4.55 2.89
CA VAL A 101 3.86 3.88 4.16
C VAL A 101 5.14 3.62 4.92
N TYR A 102 5.14 4.04 6.18
CA TYR A 102 6.22 3.86 7.12
C TYR A 102 5.68 3.13 8.35
N VAL A 103 6.46 2.19 8.86
CA VAL A 103 6.16 1.50 10.12
C VAL A 103 7.36 1.65 11.06
N ASN A 104 7.11 1.95 12.33
CA ASN A 104 8.13 2.00 13.37
C ASN A 104 7.59 1.37 14.67
N HIS A 105 8.43 1.26 15.70
CA HIS A 105 8.10 0.77 17.04
C HIS A 105 7.43 -0.61 17.05
N VAL A 106 7.78 -1.48 16.10
CA VAL A 106 7.25 -2.85 16.08
C VAL A 106 7.71 -3.59 17.33
N ALA A 107 6.76 -4.11 18.09
CA ALA A 107 6.99 -4.86 19.32
C ALA A 107 6.14 -6.14 19.33
N LEU A 108 6.71 -7.21 19.89
CA LEU A 108 6.07 -8.49 20.06
C LEU A 108 5.90 -8.80 21.55
N SER A 109 4.73 -9.30 21.94
CA SER A 109 4.50 -9.87 23.27
C SER A 109 3.76 -11.19 23.15
N GLY A 110 4.40 -12.28 23.60
CA GLY A 110 3.83 -13.63 23.57
C GLY A 110 3.12 -14.00 24.87
N LYS A 111 1.95 -14.63 24.76
CA LYS A 111 1.23 -15.24 25.89
C LYS A 111 0.33 -16.39 25.41
N ASP A 112 0.38 -17.53 26.09
CA ASP A 112 -0.51 -18.69 25.86
C ASP A 112 -0.54 -19.19 24.41
N GLY A 113 0.63 -19.27 23.75
CA GLY A 113 0.75 -19.70 22.35
C GLY A 113 0.27 -18.66 21.32
N GLN A 114 -0.04 -17.44 21.76
CA GLN A 114 -0.39 -16.32 20.90
C GLN A 114 0.69 -15.24 20.96
N THR A 115 0.95 -14.59 19.83
CA THR A 115 1.79 -13.40 19.77
C THR A 115 0.92 -12.19 19.47
N LYS A 116 0.96 -11.18 20.33
CA LYS A 116 0.47 -9.84 20.03
C LYS A 116 1.60 -9.02 19.41
N ILE A 117 1.31 -8.47 18.23
CA ILE A 117 2.17 -7.59 17.46
C ILE A 117 1.58 -6.18 17.59
N THR A 118 2.41 -5.20 17.94
CA THR A 118 2.04 -3.78 17.96
C THR A 118 3.06 -2.96 17.19
N GLY A 119 2.68 -1.79 16.72
CA GLY A 119 3.60 -0.80 16.18
C GLY A 119 2.90 0.49 15.84
N ASP A 120 3.66 1.43 15.27
CA ASP A 120 3.14 2.67 14.76
C ASP A 120 3.26 2.71 13.24
N ILE A 121 2.25 3.26 12.57
CA ILE A 121 2.19 3.44 11.12
C ILE A 121 1.99 4.91 10.77
N LEU A 122 2.66 5.38 9.73
CA LEU A 122 2.47 6.67 9.11
C LEU A 122 2.20 6.46 7.62
N ILE A 123 1.08 7.00 7.13
CA ILE A 123 0.71 6.94 5.72
C ILE A 123 0.74 8.36 5.14
N ASP A 124 1.63 8.62 4.19
CA ASP A 124 1.72 9.90 3.47
C ASP A 124 0.51 10.05 2.53
N PRO A 125 -0.34 11.09 2.71
CA PRO A 125 -1.46 11.33 1.81
C PRO A 125 -0.95 11.68 0.41
N SER A 126 -1.12 10.74 -0.52
CA SER A 126 -0.87 11.00 -1.94
C SER A 126 -2.06 11.68 -2.61
N GLU A 127 -1.85 12.32 -3.76
CA GLU A 127 -2.94 12.93 -4.54
C GLU A 127 -4.04 11.90 -4.87
N SER A 128 -3.68 10.65 -5.16
CA SER A 128 -4.66 9.60 -5.45
C SER A 128 -5.49 9.21 -4.22
N LEU A 129 -4.88 9.19 -3.03
CA LEU A 129 -5.58 9.00 -1.75
C LEU A 129 -6.55 10.15 -1.46
N ASN A 130 -6.12 11.39 -1.71
CA ASN A 130 -6.93 12.58 -1.45
C ASN A 130 -8.14 12.68 -2.39
N ASN A 131 -7.97 12.31 -3.66
CA ASN A 131 -8.97 12.44 -4.73
C ASN A 131 -9.99 11.28 -4.79
N SER A 132 -9.79 10.20 -4.04
CA SER A 132 -10.78 9.10 -3.93
C SER A 132 -12.09 9.60 -3.32
N GLU A 133 -13.25 9.11 -3.74
CA GLU A 133 -14.53 9.44 -3.07
C GLU A 133 -14.77 8.62 -1.79
N ALA A 134 -13.95 7.60 -1.53
CA ALA A 134 -14.08 6.76 -0.34
C ALA A 134 -13.75 7.54 0.95
N GLU A 135 -14.62 7.47 1.95
CA GLU A 135 -14.37 8.09 3.27
C GLU A 135 -13.33 7.32 4.09
N GLN A 136 -13.26 6.00 3.87
CA GLN A 136 -12.26 5.11 4.44
C GLN A 136 -11.11 4.90 3.47
N VAL A 137 -9.91 4.75 4.02
CA VAL A 137 -8.69 4.36 3.35
C VAL A 137 -8.28 3.01 3.92
N LEU A 138 -8.22 2.00 3.06
CA LEU A 138 -7.74 0.68 3.38
C LEU A 138 -6.25 0.56 3.06
N CYS A 139 -5.50 0.07 4.05
CA CYS A 139 -4.08 -0.25 3.91
C CYS A 139 -3.85 -1.69 4.37
N THR A 140 -3.41 -2.54 3.46
CA THR A 140 -2.97 -3.91 3.77
C THR A 140 -1.47 -4.00 3.60
N PHE A 141 -0.79 -4.48 4.63
CA PHE A 141 0.65 -4.64 4.64
C PHE A 141 1.07 -5.90 5.38
N ASP A 142 2.17 -6.50 4.94
CA ASP A 142 2.78 -7.64 5.59
C ASP A 142 4.03 -7.20 6.36
N LEU A 143 4.17 -7.73 7.57
CA LEU A 143 5.42 -7.75 8.31
C LEU A 143 6.07 -9.12 8.11
N ALA A 144 7.11 -9.15 7.28
CA ALA A 144 7.88 -10.35 7.00
C ALA A 144 9.06 -10.44 7.98
N PHE A 145 9.00 -11.42 8.88
CA PHE A 145 10.03 -11.72 9.86
C PHE A 145 11.09 -12.60 9.20
N GLN A 146 12.36 -12.18 9.28
CA GLN A 146 13.47 -12.81 8.57
C GLN A 146 14.54 -13.32 9.55
N ASP A 147 15.19 -14.42 9.20
CA ASP A 147 16.39 -14.89 9.90
C ASP A 147 17.63 -14.07 9.51
N LYS A 148 18.79 -14.44 10.08
CA LYS A 148 20.09 -13.80 9.82
C LYS A 148 20.57 -13.90 8.37
N GLU A 149 20.04 -14.86 7.61
CA GLU A 149 20.35 -15.05 6.19
C GLU A 149 19.37 -14.29 5.28
N GLY A 150 18.39 -13.59 5.88
CA GLY A 150 17.36 -12.84 5.18
C GLY A 150 16.21 -13.72 4.65
N LYS A 151 16.15 -15.00 5.02
CA LYS A 151 15.05 -15.88 4.64
C LYS A 151 13.82 -15.55 5.47
N VAL A 152 12.67 -15.44 4.80
CA VAL A 152 11.38 -15.19 5.49
C VAL A 152 11.00 -16.43 6.31
N ILE A 153 10.94 -16.25 7.63
CA ILE A 153 10.46 -17.24 8.59
C ILE A 153 8.93 -17.29 8.54
N LYS A 154 8.31 -16.12 8.65
CA LYS A 154 6.86 -15.94 8.64
C LYS A 154 6.50 -14.54 8.13
N SER A 155 5.37 -14.43 7.45
CA SER A 155 4.79 -13.17 7.00
C SER A 155 3.44 -12.99 7.66
N ILE A 156 3.23 -11.87 8.35
CA ILE A 156 1.97 -11.55 9.02
C ILE A 156 1.29 -10.39 8.31
N GLN A 157 0.13 -10.67 7.72
CA GLN A 157 -0.70 -9.66 7.08
C GLN A 157 -1.49 -8.86 8.12
N ASN A 158 -1.45 -7.54 7.95
CA ASN A 158 -2.20 -6.56 8.71
C ASN A 158 -3.08 -5.77 7.73
N THR A 159 -4.30 -5.46 8.16
CA THR A 159 -5.23 -4.64 7.40
C THR A 159 -5.77 -3.55 8.31
N LEU A 160 -5.59 -2.30 7.91
CA LEU A 160 -6.09 -1.13 8.61
C LEU A 160 -7.12 -0.44 7.72
N SER A 161 -8.31 -0.19 8.28
CA SER A 161 -9.25 0.77 7.71
C SER A 161 -9.16 2.04 8.55
N ILE A 162 -8.68 3.12 7.94
CA ILE A 162 -8.51 4.43 8.58
C ILE A 162 -9.37 5.47 7.86
N THR A 163 -9.57 6.64 8.46
CA THR A 163 -10.25 7.74 7.77
C THR A 163 -9.23 8.60 7.03
N LYS A 164 -9.69 9.40 6.05
CA LYS A 164 -8.84 10.41 5.41
C LYS A 164 -8.20 11.39 6.39
N GLN A 165 -8.85 11.68 7.52
CA GLN A 165 -8.32 12.57 8.54
C GLN A 165 -7.13 11.98 9.30
N ASP A 166 -6.94 10.67 9.21
CA ASP A 166 -5.85 9.96 9.87
C ASP A 166 -4.59 9.89 9.00
N LEU A 167 -4.71 10.20 7.71
CA LEU A 167 -3.56 10.32 6.81
C LEU A 167 -2.60 11.40 7.31
N GLY A 168 -1.31 11.12 7.18
CA GLY A 168 -0.24 11.98 7.66
C GLY A 168 -0.14 12.08 9.18
N LYS A 169 -0.95 11.35 9.95
CA LYS A 169 -0.76 11.16 11.40
C LYS A 169 -0.03 9.84 11.67
N ILE A 170 0.72 9.81 12.77
CA ILE A 170 1.27 8.57 13.32
C ILE A 170 0.17 7.88 14.10
N MET A 171 -0.15 6.65 13.73
CA MET A 171 -1.23 5.85 14.32
C MET A 171 -0.70 4.53 14.88
N PRO A 172 -1.20 4.06 16.02
CA PRO A 172 -0.89 2.72 16.50
C PRO A 172 -1.65 1.66 15.69
N PHE A 173 -1.06 0.48 15.55
CA PHE A 173 -1.75 -0.73 15.09
C PHE A 173 -1.46 -1.91 16.02
N GLU A 174 -2.37 -2.89 16.03
CA GLU A 174 -2.18 -4.14 16.73
C GLU A 174 -2.78 -5.34 15.99
N LYS A 175 -2.17 -6.51 16.16
CA LYS A 175 -2.65 -7.79 15.65
C LYS A 175 -2.26 -8.91 16.59
N THR A 176 -3.20 -9.81 16.89
CA THR A 176 -2.90 -11.06 17.60
C THR A 176 -2.94 -12.22 16.62
N VAL A 177 -1.93 -13.11 16.71
CA VAL A 177 -1.83 -14.33 15.91
C VAL A 177 -1.65 -15.54 16.81
N ASN A 178 -2.21 -16.69 16.42
CA ASN A 178 -2.05 -17.98 17.10
C ASN A 178 -0.76 -18.67 16.63
N ASP A 179 0.35 -17.93 16.73
CA ASP A 179 1.68 -18.39 16.37
C ASP A 179 2.67 -17.84 17.39
N GLU A 180 3.71 -18.60 17.71
CA GLU A 180 4.85 -18.10 18.48
C GLU A 180 5.86 -17.49 17.52
N LEU A 181 5.96 -16.15 17.51
CA LEU A 181 6.92 -15.41 16.71
C LEU A 181 8.11 -15.05 17.60
N GLN A 182 9.13 -15.91 17.60
CA GLN A 182 10.40 -15.70 18.31
C GLN A 182 11.57 -15.88 17.32
N ASP A 183 12.77 -15.49 17.75
CA ASP A 183 14.04 -15.77 17.06
C ASP A 183 14.20 -15.22 15.63
N TYR A 184 13.53 -14.11 15.30
CA TYR A 184 13.80 -13.36 14.07
C TYR A 184 14.97 -12.37 14.27
N ASP A 185 15.64 -12.02 13.18
CA ASP A 185 16.75 -11.07 13.16
C ASP A 185 16.31 -9.69 12.63
N SER A 186 15.44 -9.66 11.63
CA SER A 186 14.93 -8.42 11.04
C SER A 186 13.47 -8.53 10.58
N ILE A 187 12.84 -7.38 10.36
CA ILE A 187 11.46 -7.28 9.85
C ILE A 187 11.51 -6.46 8.57
N ARG A 188 10.81 -6.92 7.55
CA ARG A 188 10.59 -6.17 6.30
C ARG A 188 9.12 -5.83 6.15
N LEU A 189 8.86 -4.57 5.79
CA LEU A 189 7.53 -4.10 5.42
C LEU A 189 7.28 -4.36 3.92
N ASN A 190 6.15 -4.98 3.61
CA ASN A 190 5.60 -5.08 2.27
C ASN A 190 4.20 -4.48 2.27
N VAL A 191 4.00 -3.35 1.59
CA VAL A 191 2.64 -2.85 1.39
C VAL A 191 2.03 -3.64 0.25
N SER A 192 1.08 -4.51 0.60
CA SER A 192 0.37 -5.28 -0.41
C SER A 192 -0.66 -4.39 -1.08
N PHE A 193 -1.43 -3.62 -0.32
CA PHE A 193 -2.44 -2.70 -0.85
C PHE A 193 -2.51 -1.38 -0.08
N LEU A 194 -2.75 -0.29 -0.80
CA LEU A 194 -3.12 1.00 -0.24
C LEU A 194 -4.18 1.62 -1.16
N ASP A 195 -5.28 2.12 -0.59
CA ASP A 195 -6.32 2.78 -1.39
C ASP A 195 -5.73 3.91 -2.25
N GLY A 196 -6.27 4.07 -3.46
CA GLY A 196 -5.73 5.01 -4.43
C GLY A 196 -4.40 4.58 -5.07
N ASP A 197 -3.79 3.45 -4.70
CA ASP A 197 -2.80 2.82 -5.58
C ASP A 197 -3.52 2.19 -6.77
N PRO A 198 -3.18 2.59 -8.01
CA PRO A 198 -3.79 1.98 -9.17
C PRO A 198 -3.39 0.52 -9.26
N ILE A 199 -4.34 -0.29 -9.68
CA ILE A 199 -4.07 -1.66 -10.09
C ILE A 199 -3.00 -1.63 -11.19
N ARG A 200 -1.96 -2.45 -11.02
CA ARG A 200 -0.78 -2.48 -11.88
C ARG A 200 -1.00 -3.42 -13.06
N GLY A 201 -0.31 -3.13 -14.16
CA GLY A 201 -0.44 -3.89 -15.40
C GLY A 201 -1.74 -3.59 -16.16
N ASP A 202 -1.80 -4.05 -17.42
CA ASP A 202 -2.95 -3.80 -18.29
C ASP A 202 -3.97 -4.96 -18.27
N MET A 203 -3.55 -6.12 -17.77
CA MET A 203 -4.38 -7.33 -17.64
C MET A 203 -4.26 -7.88 -16.21
N PRO A 204 -5.30 -8.58 -15.71
CA PRO A 204 -5.21 -9.26 -14.43
C PRO A 204 -4.11 -10.34 -14.48
N PRO A 205 -3.46 -10.63 -13.34
CA PRO A 205 -2.46 -11.68 -13.27
C PRO A 205 -3.08 -13.05 -13.53
N LEU A 206 -2.36 -13.98 -14.17
CA LEU A 206 -2.86 -15.34 -14.33
C LEU A 206 -2.71 -16.11 -13.01
N ALA A 207 -3.77 -16.80 -12.59
CA ALA A 207 -3.69 -17.68 -11.41
C ALA A 207 -2.73 -18.85 -11.66
N GLN A 208 -1.95 -19.19 -10.64
CA GLN A 208 -1.12 -20.40 -10.59
C GLN A 208 -1.83 -21.43 -9.73
N VAL A 209 -2.18 -22.56 -10.33
CA VAL A 209 -2.86 -23.68 -9.66
C VAL A 209 -1.91 -24.86 -9.69
N ALA A 210 -1.41 -25.25 -8.52
CA ALA A 210 -0.41 -26.30 -8.37
C ALA A 210 -1.01 -27.51 -7.64
N ALA A 211 -0.96 -28.66 -8.30
CA ALA A 211 -1.09 -29.97 -7.67
C ALA A 211 0.30 -30.43 -7.17
N THR A 212 0.38 -31.52 -6.41
CA THR A 212 1.61 -31.96 -5.72
C THR A 212 2.78 -32.13 -6.68
N ASN A 213 2.52 -32.62 -7.90
CA ASN A 213 3.54 -32.97 -8.88
C ASN A 213 3.39 -32.24 -10.22
N GLU A 214 2.38 -31.38 -10.41
CA GLU A 214 2.18 -30.69 -11.68
C GLU A 214 1.48 -29.33 -11.55
N GLN A 215 1.73 -28.46 -12.53
CA GLN A 215 1.00 -27.20 -12.70
C GLN A 215 -0.26 -27.47 -13.52
N VAL A 216 -1.41 -27.08 -12.98
CA VAL A 216 -2.70 -27.20 -13.65
C VAL A 216 -2.84 -26.05 -14.65
N LYS A 217 -3.26 -26.38 -15.88
CA LYS A 217 -3.50 -25.35 -16.90
C LYS A 217 -4.71 -24.50 -16.51
N VAL A 218 -4.47 -23.19 -16.38
CA VAL A 218 -5.49 -22.18 -16.11
C VAL A 218 -5.79 -21.36 -17.36
N ILE A 219 -7.07 -21.06 -17.58
CA ILE A 219 -7.57 -20.16 -18.61
C ILE A 219 -8.21 -18.96 -17.92
N GLN A 220 -7.82 -17.75 -18.30
CA GLN A 220 -8.49 -16.53 -17.82
C GLN A 220 -9.89 -16.42 -18.44
N GLY A 221 -10.88 -16.09 -17.61
CA GLY A 221 -12.25 -15.80 -18.00
C GLY A 221 -12.57 -14.31 -17.94
N THR A 222 -13.81 -13.98 -17.60
CA THR A 222 -14.30 -12.61 -17.45
C THR A 222 -13.47 -11.83 -16.44
N TYR A 223 -13.19 -10.57 -16.75
CA TYR A 223 -12.46 -9.67 -15.85
C TYR A 223 -12.86 -8.21 -16.06
N CYS A 224 -12.66 -7.42 -15.01
CA CYS A 224 -12.59 -5.97 -15.06
C CYS A 224 -11.26 -5.53 -14.42
N TRP A 225 -10.44 -4.84 -15.23
CA TRP A 225 -9.12 -4.35 -14.85
C TRP A 225 -8.99 -2.88 -15.27
N LYS A 226 -8.12 -2.55 -16.24
CA LYS A 226 -8.16 -1.24 -16.95
C LYS A 226 -9.27 -1.12 -18.00
N GLY A 227 -10.04 -2.20 -18.15
CA GLY A 227 -11.19 -2.35 -19.01
C GLY A 227 -11.85 -3.68 -18.67
N CYS A 228 -13.10 -3.85 -19.10
CA CYS A 228 -13.84 -5.07 -18.88
C CYS A 228 -13.90 -5.91 -20.15
N ALA A 229 -13.80 -7.23 -19.98
CA ALA A 229 -13.99 -8.19 -21.05
C ALA A 229 -14.80 -9.39 -20.54
N ASP A 230 -15.88 -9.68 -21.25
CA ASP A 230 -16.78 -10.79 -20.93
C ASP A 230 -16.37 -12.06 -21.68
N TYR A 231 -16.28 -13.17 -20.94
CA TYR A 231 -15.96 -14.49 -21.48
C TYR A 231 -17.07 -15.49 -21.18
N ALA A 232 -17.02 -16.63 -21.87
CA ALA A 232 -17.94 -17.73 -21.64
C ALA A 232 -17.74 -18.35 -20.24
N PRO A 233 -18.74 -19.09 -19.71
CA PRO A 233 -18.60 -19.83 -18.45
C PRO A 233 -17.44 -20.84 -18.47
N ALA A 234 -16.97 -21.25 -17.28
CA ALA A 234 -15.79 -22.12 -17.17
C ALA A 234 -15.87 -23.42 -17.99
N PRO A 235 -16.99 -24.18 -18.02
CA PRO A 235 -17.09 -25.38 -18.86
C PRO A 235 -16.86 -25.10 -20.35
N ASP A 236 -17.40 -23.99 -20.86
CA ASP A 236 -17.21 -23.59 -22.25
C ASP A 236 -15.78 -23.17 -22.54
N LEU A 237 -15.12 -22.48 -21.59
CA LEU A 237 -13.71 -22.11 -21.72
C LEU A 237 -12.82 -23.36 -21.79
N ILE A 238 -13.03 -24.32 -20.89
CA ILE A 238 -12.31 -25.60 -20.88
C ILE A 238 -12.47 -26.33 -22.22
N ASN A 239 -13.70 -26.40 -22.74
CA ASN A 239 -14.00 -27.07 -24.01
C ASN A 239 -13.39 -26.34 -25.22
N ARG A 240 -13.59 -25.02 -25.34
CA ARG A 240 -13.10 -24.22 -26.48
C ARG A 240 -11.58 -24.18 -26.56
N HIS A 241 -10.91 -24.11 -25.42
CA HIS A 241 -9.45 -24.13 -25.34
C HIS A 241 -8.85 -25.55 -25.33
N GLN A 242 -9.69 -26.59 -25.39
CA GLN A 242 -9.26 -28.00 -25.38
C GLN A 242 -8.31 -28.30 -24.22
N VAL A 243 -8.64 -27.79 -23.03
CA VAL A 243 -7.79 -27.92 -21.84
C VAL A 243 -7.70 -29.40 -21.46
N THR A 244 -6.48 -29.92 -21.42
CA THR A 244 -6.21 -31.26 -20.87
C THR A 244 -6.23 -31.16 -19.34
N ALA A 245 -7.16 -31.87 -18.71
CA ALA A 245 -7.30 -31.88 -17.27
C ALA A 245 -6.08 -32.54 -16.60
N ALA A 246 -5.55 -31.87 -15.58
CA ALA A 246 -4.47 -32.34 -14.73
C ALA A 246 -4.88 -33.62 -13.97
N GLU A 247 -4.04 -34.65 -13.95
CA GLU A 247 -4.37 -35.91 -13.26
C GLU A 247 -3.99 -35.82 -11.79
N VAL A 248 -4.98 -35.97 -10.91
CA VAL A 248 -4.84 -35.79 -9.46
C VAL A 248 -5.43 -36.96 -8.69
N GLN A 249 -4.99 -37.15 -7.46
CA GLN A 249 -5.54 -38.18 -6.57
C GLN A 249 -6.69 -37.62 -5.72
N SER A 250 -7.68 -38.47 -5.44
CA SER A 250 -8.69 -38.15 -4.42
C SER A 250 -8.00 -37.84 -3.09
N GLY A 251 -8.39 -36.73 -2.45
CA GLY A 251 -7.77 -36.30 -1.19
C GLY A 251 -6.46 -35.54 -1.35
N GLU A 252 -5.96 -35.37 -2.57
CA GLU A 252 -4.80 -34.52 -2.84
C GLU A 252 -5.14 -33.04 -2.56
N GLU A 253 -4.15 -32.27 -2.12
CA GLU A 253 -4.30 -30.83 -1.91
C GLU A 253 -3.83 -30.06 -3.15
N ILE A 254 -4.65 -29.11 -3.60
CA ILE A 254 -4.30 -28.17 -4.66
C ILE A 254 -4.14 -26.78 -4.06
N LYS A 255 -3.05 -26.10 -4.42
CA LYS A 255 -2.75 -24.73 -4.00
C LYS A 255 -2.99 -23.74 -5.13
N ILE A 256 -3.68 -22.64 -4.81
CA ILE A 256 -3.92 -21.49 -5.69
C ILE A 256 -3.05 -20.33 -5.21
N SER A 257 -2.39 -19.65 -6.14
CA SER A 257 -1.57 -18.46 -5.86
C SER A 257 -1.52 -17.51 -7.06
N PHE A 258 -1.13 -16.27 -6.82
CA PHE A 258 -0.94 -15.27 -7.87
C PHE A 258 0.48 -14.71 -7.79
N ASP A 259 1.17 -14.62 -8.92
CA ASP A 259 2.42 -13.86 -9.01
C ASP A 259 2.10 -12.38 -9.26
N TYR A 260 1.47 -11.78 -8.25
CA TYR A 260 1.02 -10.41 -8.27
C TYR A 260 0.92 -9.87 -6.86
N ASN A 261 1.22 -8.59 -6.69
CA ASN A 261 1.10 -7.91 -5.41
C ASN A 261 0.40 -6.56 -5.61
N PRO A 262 -0.72 -6.30 -4.93
CA PRO A 262 -1.31 -7.10 -3.83
C PRO A 262 -1.78 -8.49 -4.23
N GLN A 263 -1.70 -9.47 -3.31
CA GLN A 263 -2.52 -10.69 -3.46
C GLN A 263 -4.01 -10.29 -3.48
N PRO A 264 -4.88 -11.04 -4.17
CA PRO A 264 -6.31 -10.79 -4.07
C PRO A 264 -6.75 -10.91 -2.60
N PHE A 265 -7.60 -9.99 -2.15
CA PHE A 265 -8.10 -10.00 -0.77
C PHE A 265 -9.18 -11.06 -0.56
N GLU A 266 -9.81 -11.50 -1.65
CA GLU A 266 -10.79 -12.55 -1.64
C GLU A 266 -10.62 -13.42 -2.89
N ILE A 267 -10.68 -14.73 -2.70
CA ILE A 267 -10.79 -15.71 -3.78
C ILE A 267 -11.95 -16.66 -3.48
N LYS A 268 -12.76 -16.95 -4.50
CA LYS A 268 -13.91 -17.85 -4.42
C LYS A 268 -13.71 -18.97 -5.42
N LEU A 269 -13.80 -20.20 -4.96
CA LEU A 269 -13.74 -21.38 -5.81
C LEU A 269 -15.14 -21.99 -5.93
N GLN A 270 -15.50 -22.36 -7.14
CA GLN A 270 -16.74 -23.07 -7.45
C GLN A 270 -16.44 -24.27 -8.33
N GLN A 271 -17.11 -25.39 -8.08
CA GLN A 271 -17.05 -26.58 -8.91
C GLN A 271 -18.34 -26.70 -9.72
N TYR A 272 -18.22 -26.97 -11.02
CA TYR A 272 -19.35 -27.22 -11.90
C TYR A 272 -19.84 -28.68 -11.79
N THR A 273 -21.16 -28.84 -11.79
CA THR A 273 -21.88 -30.11 -11.97
C THR A 273 -22.99 -29.87 -12.99
N GLY A 274 -22.75 -30.30 -14.24
CA GLY A 274 -23.59 -29.90 -15.38
C GLY A 274 -23.58 -28.38 -15.55
N ASP A 275 -24.77 -27.79 -15.62
CA ASP A 275 -24.96 -26.34 -15.78
C ASP A 275 -24.95 -25.57 -14.46
N SER A 276 -24.87 -26.26 -13.32
CA SER A 276 -24.85 -25.67 -11.99
C SER A 276 -23.43 -25.60 -11.43
N ALA A 277 -23.17 -24.64 -10.54
CA ALA A 277 -21.91 -24.52 -9.83
C ALA A 277 -22.16 -24.45 -8.32
N ALA A 278 -21.34 -25.14 -7.54
CA ALA A 278 -21.39 -25.14 -6.08
C ALA A 278 -20.07 -24.59 -5.50
N PRO A 279 -20.11 -23.82 -4.40
CA PRO A 279 -18.89 -23.31 -3.77
C PRO A 279 -18.01 -24.45 -3.23
N VAL A 280 -16.71 -24.21 -3.24
CA VAL A 280 -15.68 -25.09 -2.68
C VAL A 280 -14.91 -24.30 -1.64
N ASP A 281 -14.83 -24.85 -0.42
CA ASP A 281 -14.14 -24.20 0.68
C ASP A 281 -12.63 -24.14 0.41
N LEU A 282 -12.06 -22.96 0.67
CA LEU A 282 -10.62 -22.69 0.57
C LEU A 282 -10.06 -22.38 1.96
N GLN A 283 -8.92 -22.98 2.29
CA GLN A 283 -8.13 -22.64 3.47
C GLN A 283 -6.75 -22.17 3.03
N GLU A 284 -6.42 -20.91 3.27
CA GLU A 284 -5.14 -20.31 2.85
C GLU A 284 -4.82 -20.53 1.34
N GLY A 285 -5.85 -20.43 0.50
CA GLY A 285 -5.73 -20.65 -0.95
C GLY A 285 -5.59 -22.13 -1.36
N ARG A 286 -5.85 -23.07 -0.44
CA ARG A 286 -5.78 -24.51 -0.70
C ARG A 286 -7.16 -25.15 -0.59
N PHE A 287 -7.39 -26.19 -1.39
CA PHE A 287 -8.56 -27.06 -1.27
C PHE A 287 -8.18 -28.52 -1.52
N THR A 288 -9.01 -29.43 -1.01
CA THR A 288 -8.81 -30.87 -1.19
C THR A 288 -9.64 -31.38 -2.36
N VAL A 289 -9.01 -32.15 -3.24
CA VAL A 289 -9.65 -32.78 -4.40
C VAL A 289 -10.74 -33.77 -3.93
N PRO A 290 -11.96 -33.71 -4.48
CA PRO A 290 -13.06 -34.57 -4.06
C PRO A 290 -12.85 -36.03 -4.48
N ALA A 291 -13.54 -36.96 -3.81
CA ALA A 291 -13.41 -38.40 -4.05
C ALA A 291 -14.14 -38.92 -5.31
N GLY A 292 -14.91 -38.08 -5.99
CA GLY A 292 -15.60 -38.47 -7.23
C GLY A 292 -14.60 -38.73 -8.34
N LYS A 293 -14.74 -39.84 -9.08
CA LYS A 293 -13.93 -40.07 -10.29
C LYS A 293 -14.45 -39.23 -11.46
N GLY A 294 -13.54 -38.85 -12.34
CA GLY A 294 -13.87 -38.14 -13.58
C GLY A 294 -13.24 -36.76 -13.65
N VAL A 295 -13.72 -35.94 -14.60
CA VAL A 295 -13.22 -34.58 -14.82
C VAL A 295 -14.04 -33.60 -13.99
N HIS A 296 -13.36 -32.83 -13.17
CA HIS A 296 -13.91 -31.77 -12.33
C HIS A 296 -13.49 -30.42 -12.89
N ILE A 297 -14.46 -29.58 -13.23
CA ILE A 297 -14.24 -28.24 -13.77
C ILE A 297 -14.50 -27.22 -12.68
N TYR A 298 -13.58 -26.26 -12.54
CA TYR A 298 -13.64 -25.23 -11.54
C TYR A 298 -13.65 -23.84 -12.15
N ARG A 299 -14.36 -22.93 -11.48
CA ARG A 299 -14.25 -21.48 -11.65
C ARG A 299 -13.64 -20.89 -10.38
N LEU A 300 -12.58 -20.12 -10.56
CA LEU A 300 -11.95 -19.31 -9.52
C LEU A 300 -12.27 -17.84 -9.81
N ASP A 301 -12.92 -17.14 -8.90
CA ASP A 301 -13.06 -15.70 -8.94
C ASP A 301 -12.08 -15.06 -7.94
N ALA A 302 -11.35 -14.04 -8.37
CA ALA A 302 -10.37 -13.32 -7.54
C ALA A 302 -10.64 -11.82 -7.58
N PHE A 303 -10.57 -11.21 -6.39
CA PHE A 303 -10.89 -9.80 -6.18
C PHE A 303 -9.69 -9.08 -5.57
N TRP A 304 -9.29 -8.01 -6.23
CA TRP A 304 -8.24 -7.10 -5.79
C TRP A 304 -8.85 -5.78 -5.35
N HIS A 305 -8.28 -5.23 -4.30
CA HIS A 305 -8.61 -3.87 -3.92
C HIS A 305 -8.15 -2.90 -5.04
N GLY A 306 -8.80 -1.75 -5.13
CA GLY A 306 -8.68 -0.83 -6.29
C GLY A 306 -9.64 -1.16 -7.44
N GLY A 307 -10.53 -2.15 -7.29
CA GLY A 307 -11.62 -2.46 -8.22
C GLY A 307 -11.31 -3.55 -9.26
N GLY A 308 -10.27 -4.35 -9.04
CA GLY A 308 -9.82 -5.36 -9.98
C GLY A 308 -10.50 -6.68 -9.71
N GLU A 309 -11.06 -7.29 -10.72
CA GLU A 309 -11.67 -8.61 -10.60
C GLU A 309 -11.38 -9.45 -11.83
N ALA A 310 -11.13 -10.74 -11.60
CA ALA A 310 -10.91 -11.68 -12.68
C ALA A 310 -11.38 -13.08 -12.28
N SER A 311 -11.96 -13.77 -13.26
CA SER A 311 -12.33 -15.17 -13.16
C SER A 311 -11.35 -16.03 -13.94
N TYR A 312 -11.22 -17.29 -13.53
CA TYR A 312 -10.35 -18.27 -14.16
C TYR A 312 -11.04 -19.63 -14.20
N ALA A 313 -10.76 -20.40 -15.24
CA ALA A 313 -11.24 -21.75 -15.43
C ALA A 313 -10.06 -22.73 -15.44
N PHE A 314 -10.20 -23.84 -14.72
CA PHE A 314 -9.28 -24.96 -14.78
C PHE A 314 -10.02 -26.29 -14.59
N ALA A 315 -9.39 -27.39 -14.99
CA ALA A 315 -9.97 -28.71 -14.86
C ALA A 315 -8.94 -29.71 -14.33
N VAL A 316 -9.38 -30.61 -13.46
CA VAL A 316 -8.59 -31.73 -12.95
C VAL A 316 -9.36 -33.03 -13.16
N LYS A 317 -8.65 -34.14 -13.25
CA LYS A 317 -9.20 -35.46 -13.48
C LYS A 317 -8.80 -36.37 -12.32
N VAL A 318 -9.80 -36.88 -11.61
CA VAL A 318 -9.62 -37.84 -10.52
C VAL A 318 -9.73 -39.25 -11.09
N ASN A 319 -8.66 -40.03 -10.91
CA ASN A 319 -8.55 -41.42 -11.41
C ASN A 319 -9.07 -42.47 -10.41
#